data_AF-A0A2M7PQY8-F1
#
_entry.id   AF-A0A2M7PQY8-F1
#
_cell.length_a   1.000
_cell.length_b   1.000
_cell.length_c   1.000
_cell.angle_alpha   90.00
_cell.angle_beta   90.00
_cell.angle_gamma   90.00
#
_symmetry.space_group_name_H-M   'P 1'
#
loop_
_entity.id
_entity.type
_entity.pdbx_description
1 polymer ?
#
loop_
_entity_poly.entity_id
_entity_poly.type
_entity_poly.pdbx_seq_one_letter_code
_entity_poly.pdbx_strand_id
1 'polypeptide(L)'
;DITNHIIADKKYRVPTSYSDTFQVLEEEGLISKKQYKTMKKMAQFRNIVVHHYDKIDETIVVNILRRNLKDFFEYRDSILKIIK
;
A
#
# COMPACT_ATOMS: atom_id res chain seq x y z
N ASP A 1 6.21 -1.49 -5.28
CA ASP A 1 7.30 -1.05 -6.19
C ASP A 1 7.44 0.45 -6.27
N ILE A 2 6.42 1.19 -6.71
CA ILE A 2 6.48 2.67 -6.80
C ILE A 2 6.93 3.31 -5.46
N THR A 3 6.36 2.86 -4.34
CA THR A 3 6.78 3.28 -2.99
C THR A 3 8.27 3.07 -2.73
N ASN A 4 8.80 1.90 -3.10
CA ASN A 4 10.20 1.56 -2.90
C ASN A 4 11.10 2.42 -3.78
N HIS A 5 10.69 2.69 -5.01
CA HIS A 5 11.40 3.61 -5.91
C HIS A 5 11.48 5.01 -5.31
N ILE A 6 10.36 5.56 -4.82
CA ILE A 6 10.33 6.88 -4.17
C ILE A 6 11.26 6.90 -2.95
N ILE A 7 11.21 5.86 -2.10
CA ILE A 7 12.06 5.74 -0.91
C ILE A 7 13.54 5.72 -1.29
N ALA A 8 13.92 4.96 -2.33
CA ALA A 8 15.29 4.88 -2.80
C ALA A 8 15.77 6.21 -3.38
N ASP A 9 14.97 6.84 -4.26
CA ASP A 9 15.30 8.10 -4.90
C ASP A 9 15.47 9.24 -3.89
N LYS A 10 14.64 9.27 -2.85
CA LYS A 10 14.67 10.27 -1.78
C LYS A 10 15.64 9.92 -0.64
N LYS A 11 16.28 8.75 -0.69
CA LYS A 11 17.20 8.23 0.34
C LYS A 11 16.59 8.17 1.75
N TYR A 12 15.31 7.81 1.85
CA TYR A 12 14.67 7.58 3.14
C TYR A 12 15.13 6.26 3.77
N ARG A 13 14.70 6.00 5.01
CA ARG A 13 15.05 4.75 5.69
C ARG A 13 14.59 3.53 4.89
N VAL A 14 15.39 2.47 4.94
CA VAL A 14 15.08 1.22 4.26
C VAL A 14 13.86 0.56 4.94
N PRO A 15 12.81 0.19 4.18
CA PRO A 15 11.66 -0.50 4.74
C PRO A 15 12.01 -1.95 5.06
N THR A 16 11.55 -2.41 6.21
CA THR A 16 11.78 -3.77 6.74
C THR A 16 10.79 -4.81 6.19
N SER A 17 9.70 -4.35 5.57
CA SER A 17 8.71 -5.20 4.90
C SER A 17 7.96 -4.42 3.83
N TYR A 18 7.21 -5.12 2.98
CA TYR A 18 6.37 -4.46 1.97
C TYR A 18 5.35 -3.50 2.60
N SER A 19 4.79 -3.85 3.76
CA SER A 19 3.84 -2.97 4.46
C SER A 19 4.51 -1.77 5.14
N ASP A 20 5.77 -1.92 5.52
CA ASP A 20 6.59 -0.86 6.12
C ASP A 20 6.93 0.24 5.09
N THR A 21 6.90 -0.07 3.80
CA THR A 21 7.08 0.95 2.73
C THR A 21 6.09 2.12 2.87
N PHE A 22 4.85 1.83 3.25
CA PHE A 22 3.83 2.87 3.49
C PHE A 22 4.04 3.60 4.81
N GLN A 23 4.71 2.98 5.78
CA GLN A 23 5.06 3.65 7.03
C GLN A 23 6.14 4.69 6.79
N VAL A 24 7.17 4.36 6.00
CA VAL A 24 8.21 5.32 5.60
C VAL A 24 7.60 6.54 4.93
N LEU A 25 6.64 6.37 4.02
CA LEU A 25 5.96 7.52 3.40
C LEU A 25 5.18 8.38 4.39
N GLU A 26 4.63 7.81 5.46
CA GLU A 26 3.88 8.56 6.47
C GLU A 26 4.80 9.32 7.41
N GLU A 27 5.90 8.70 7.83
CA GLU A 27 6.95 9.31 8.63
C GLU A 27 7.55 10.54 7.94
N GLU A 28 7.70 10.48 6.62
CA GLU A 28 8.18 11.58 5.77
C GLU A 28 7.06 12.57 5.37
N GLY A 29 5.84 12.39 5.88
CA GLY A 29 4.71 13.30 5.64
C GLY A 29 4.14 13.27 4.21
N LEU A 30 4.53 12.29 3.39
CA LEU A 30 4.12 12.15 1.99
C LEU A 30 2.70 11.60 1.83
N ILE A 31 2.23 10.85 2.84
CA ILE A 31 0.85 10.36 2.92
C ILE A 31 0.30 10.58 4.33
N SER A 32 -1.02 10.68 4.44
CA SER A 32 -1.67 10.82 5.75
C SER A 32 -1.62 9.52 6.56
N LYS A 33 -1.64 9.63 7.89
CA LYS A 33 -1.80 8.49 8.81
C LYS A 33 -3.00 7.59 8.50
N LYS A 34 -4.10 8.18 8.00
CA LYS A 34 -5.27 7.44 7.56
C LYS A 34 -4.93 6.58 6.34
N GLN A 35 -4.31 7.19 5.32
CA GLN A 35 -3.92 6.49 4.10
C GLN A 35 -2.87 5.40 4.36
N TYR A 36 -1.89 5.65 5.23
CA TYR A 36 -0.96 4.62 5.72
C TYR A 36 -1.69 3.40 6.27
N LYS A 37 -2.61 3.59 7.23
CA LYS A 37 -3.35 2.48 7.85
C LYS A 37 -4.12 1.66 6.82
N THR A 38 -4.73 2.33 5.84
CA THR A 38 -5.44 1.66 4.75
C THR A 38 -4.48 0.85 3.87
N MET A 39 -3.38 1.44 3.40
CA MET A 39 -2.43 0.76 2.54
C MET A 39 -1.69 -0.38 3.25
N LYS A 40 -1.42 -0.25 4.55
CA LYS A 40 -0.88 -1.34 5.38
C LYS A 40 -1.80 -2.56 5.39
N LYS A 41 -3.11 -2.36 5.56
CA LYS A 41 -4.10 -3.45 5.48
C LYS A 41 -4.14 -4.08 4.10
N MET A 42 -4.06 -3.27 3.04
CA MET A 42 -4.03 -3.78 1.66
C MET A 42 -2.77 -4.60 1.36
N ALA A 43 -1.61 -4.18 1.86
CA ALA A 43 -0.37 -4.95 1.76
C ALA A 43 -0.46 -6.31 2.47
N GLN A 44 -1.03 -6.33 3.67
CA GLN A 44 -1.27 -7.57 4.41
C GLN A 44 -2.28 -8.47 3.69
N PHE A 45 -3.35 -7.91 3.16
CA PHE A 45 -4.34 -8.64 2.37
C PHE A 45 -3.71 -9.28 1.13
N ARG A 46 -2.88 -8.54 0.38
CA ARG A 46 -2.12 -9.10 -0.74
C ARG A 46 -1.25 -10.30 -0.33
N ASN A 47 -0.60 -10.23 0.83
CA ASN A 47 0.22 -11.35 1.32
C ASN A 47 -0.62 -12.58 1.64
N ILE A 48 -1.80 -12.39 2.24
CA ILE A 48 -2.75 -13.47 2.51
C ILE A 48 -3.20 -14.11 1.19
N VAL A 49 -3.57 -13.30 0.19
CA VAL A 49 -3.98 -13.79 -1.13
C VAL A 49 -2.87 -14.61 -1.80
N VAL A 50 -1.61 -14.18 -1.74
CA VAL A 50 -0.50 -14.90 -2.37
C VAL A 50 -0.14 -16.21 -1.64
N HIS A 51 -0.19 -16.22 -0.31
CA HIS A 51 0.28 -17.37 0.47
C HIS A 51 -0.82 -18.38 0.83
N HIS A 52 -2.08 -17.98 0.76
CA HIS A 52 -3.22 -18.83 1.15
C HIS A 52 -4.28 -18.89 0.04
N TYR A 53 -3.89 -18.70 -1.22
CA TYR A 53 -4.81 -18.71 -2.37
C TYR A 53 -5.62 -20.01 -2.48
N ASP A 54 -5.08 -21.12 -1.99
CA ASP A 54 -5.70 -22.45 -1.96
C ASP A 54 -6.83 -22.57 -0.92
N LYS A 55 -6.87 -21.65 0.07
CA LYS A 55 -7.81 -21.66 1.19
C LYS A 55 -8.78 -20.48 1.19
N ILE A 56 -8.57 -19.52 0.29
CA ILE A 56 -9.35 -18.28 0.24
C ILE A 56 -10.44 -18.40 -0.80
N ASP A 57 -11.66 -18.05 -0.41
CA ASP A 57 -12.78 -17.88 -1.33
C ASP A 57 -12.54 -16.66 -2.24
N GLU A 58 -12.48 -16.92 -3.54
CA GLU A 58 -12.32 -15.92 -4.60
C GLU A 58 -13.36 -14.80 -4.54
N THR A 59 -14.60 -15.10 -4.12
CA THR A 59 -15.67 -14.11 -4.00
C THR A 59 -15.37 -13.10 -2.90
N ILE A 60 -14.71 -13.51 -1.82
CA ILE A 60 -14.26 -12.62 -0.75
C ILE A 60 -13.19 -11.66 -1.29
N VAL A 61 -12.25 -12.17 -2.08
CA VAL A 61 -11.18 -11.35 -2.68
C VAL A 61 -11.76 -10.30 -3.62
N VAL A 62 -12.64 -10.72 -4.53
CA VAL A 62 -13.30 -9.80 -5.47
C VAL A 62 -14.12 -8.74 -4.73
N ASN A 63 -14.83 -9.12 -3.66
CA ASN A 63 -15.61 -8.18 -2.87
C ASN A 63 -14.74 -7.14 -2.15
N ILE A 64 -13.62 -7.55 -1.55
CA ILE A 64 -12.68 -6.64 -0.89
C ILE A 64 -12.08 -5.67 -1.90
N LEU A 65 -11.63 -6.18 -3.05
CA LEU A 65 -11.06 -5.33 -4.10
C LEU A 65 -12.09 -4.31 -4.59
N ARG A 66 -13.32 -4.73 -4.91
CA ARG A 66 -14.38 -3.83 -5.41
C ARG A 66 -14.74 -2.74 -4.40
N ARG A 67 -14.85 -3.08 -3.11
CA ARG A 67 -15.22 -2.11 -2.05
C ARG A 67 -14.12 -1.09 -1.76
N ASN A 68 -12.86 -1.49 -1.93
CA ASN A 68 -11.70 -0.67 -1.59
C ASN A 68 -11.02 -0.03 -2.81
N LEU A 69 -11.63 -0.08 -4.01
CA LEU A 69 -11.10 0.58 -5.21
C LEU A 69 -10.80 2.07 -4.99
N LYS A 70 -11.62 2.75 -4.18
CA LYS A 70 -11.43 4.16 -3.83
C LYS A 70 -10.08 4.41 -3.15
N ASP A 71 -9.65 3.50 -2.29
CA ASP A 71 -8.40 3.64 -1.54
C ASP A 71 -7.18 3.63 -2.49
N PHE A 72 -7.25 2.87 -3.59
CA PHE A 72 -6.23 2.88 -4.63
C PHE A 72 -6.17 4.22 -5.38
N PHE A 73 -7.31 4.82 -5.68
CA PHE A 73 -7.34 6.13 -6.33
C PHE A 73 -6.80 7.22 -5.42
N GLU A 74 -7.18 7.22 -4.14
CA GLU A 74 -6.62 8.15 -3.15
C GLU A 74 -5.10 7.99 -3.04
N TYR A 75 -4.60 6.75 -3.01
CA TYR A 75 -3.16 6.49 -2.99
C TYR A 75 -2.45 6.98 -4.26
N ARG A 76 -2.99 6.66 -5.45
CA ARG A 76 -2.49 7.17 -6.74
C ARG A 76 -2.36 8.68 -6.72
N ASP A 77 -3.39 9.38 -6.26
CA ASP A 77 -3.41 10.85 -6.26
C ASP A 77 -2.36 11.45 -5.31
N SER A 78 -2.11 10.82 -4.17
CA SER A 78 -0.99 11.18 -3.29
C SER A 78 0.35 10.97 -4.01
N ILE A 79 0.55 9.83 -4.66
CA ILE A 79 1.80 9.52 -5.37
C ILE A 79 2.05 10.51 -6.53
N LEU A 80 1.02 10.86 -7.30
CA LEU A 80 1.14 11.83 -8.39
C LEU A 80 1.55 13.23 -7.91
N LYS A 81 1.22 13.60 -6.67
CA LYS A 81 1.67 14.87 -6.06
C LYS A 81 3.14 14.84 -5.63
N ILE A 82 3.71 13.66 -5.42
CA ILE A 82 5.11 13.48 -5.00
C ILE A 82 6.05 13.48 -6.21
N ILE A 83 5.59 12.93 -7.34
CA ILE A 83 6.38 12.76 -8.57
C ILE A 83 6.30 13.98 -9.50
N LYS A 84 5.24 14.80 -9.37
CA LYS A 84 5.18 16.12 -10.03
C LYS A 84 6.15 17.10 -9.37
#